data_AF-A0A939TXI0-F1
#
_entry.id   AF-A0A939TXI0-F1
#
_cell.length_a   1.000
_cell.length_b   1.000
_cell.length_c   1.000
_cell.angle_alpha   90.00
_cell.angle_beta   90.00
_cell.angle_gamma   90.00
#
_symmetry.space_group_name_H-M   'P 1'
#
loop_
_entity.id
_entity.type
_entity.pdbx_description
1 polymer ?
#
loop_
_entity_poly.entity_id
_entity_poly.type
_entity_poly.pdbx_seq_one_letter_code
_entity_poly.pdbx_strand_id
1 'polypeptide(L)'
;MTLDEGWLRAHLPRKFEKESLDFFNEEYLDGLTVMSFGERGGPDRVVYKAKDEEDLRWWQLEQICSFIGTPDHSKVWRWYRDHVEDGHWTYIERRHYDYNAIEDSRLPGFECSLRLMHFGFPSDRWEKKVKEYVALMNYWYEVPHWDYDRENLCFIEISDSREHDDHGNIVEEPRPGSVIGIID
;
A
#
# COMPACT_ATOMS: atom_id res chain seq x y z
N MET A 1 -23.96 -12.66 -5.28
CA MET A 1 -23.95 -12.90 -3.82
C MET A 1 -23.83 -11.55 -3.16
N THR A 2 -24.80 -11.18 -2.35
CA THR A 2 -24.84 -9.91 -1.61
C THR A 2 -23.87 -9.98 -0.44
N LEU A 3 -23.05 -8.94 -0.31
CA LEU A 3 -22.25 -8.58 0.85
C LEU A 3 -22.89 -9.07 2.17
N ASP A 4 -22.20 -9.92 2.94
CA ASP A 4 -22.57 -10.13 4.35
C ASP A 4 -22.06 -8.94 5.17
N GLU A 5 -22.79 -7.83 5.07
CA GLU A 5 -22.40 -6.56 5.69
C GLU A 5 -22.28 -6.70 7.21
N GLY A 6 -23.14 -7.53 7.83
CA GLY A 6 -23.08 -7.79 9.26
C GLY A 6 -21.76 -8.43 9.67
N TRP A 7 -21.30 -9.42 8.89
CA TRP A 7 -19.99 -10.03 9.10
C TRP A 7 -18.85 -9.03 8.90
N LEU A 8 -18.88 -8.21 7.86
CA LEU A 8 -17.83 -7.21 7.61
C LEU A 8 -17.77 -6.15 8.72
N ARG A 9 -18.92 -5.62 9.14
CA ARG A 9 -19.02 -4.63 10.24
C ARG A 9 -18.45 -5.18 11.54
N ALA A 10 -18.65 -6.48 11.81
CA ALA A 10 -18.14 -7.13 13.01
C ALA A 10 -16.60 -7.22 13.04
N HIS A 11 -15.95 -7.21 11.87
CA HIS A 11 -14.49 -7.32 11.74
C HIS A 11 -13.81 -5.99 11.43
N LEU A 12 -14.55 -4.88 11.46
CA LEU A 12 -14.01 -3.53 11.31
C LEU A 12 -14.05 -2.76 12.64
N PRO A 13 -13.10 -1.84 12.88
CA PRO A 13 -13.18 -0.94 14.02
C PRO A 13 -14.49 -0.14 14.01
N ARG A 14 -15.10 0.06 15.19
CA ARG A 14 -16.40 0.77 15.34
C ARG A 14 -16.45 2.15 14.68
N LYS A 15 -15.32 2.84 14.55
CA LYS A 15 -15.25 4.15 13.89
C LYS A 15 -15.69 4.11 12.42
N PHE A 16 -15.69 2.94 11.79
CA PHE A 16 -16.13 2.73 10.39
C PHE A 16 -17.53 2.11 10.28
N GLU A 17 -18.34 2.12 11.34
CA GLU A 17 -19.70 1.55 11.35
C GLU A 17 -20.62 2.15 10.28
N LYS A 18 -20.35 3.38 9.83
CA LYS A 18 -21.15 4.10 8.83
C LYS A 18 -20.51 4.17 7.44
N GLU A 19 -19.30 3.65 7.27
CA GLU A 19 -18.63 3.68 5.97
C GLU A 19 -19.38 2.81 4.96
N SER A 20 -19.36 3.22 3.70
CA SER A 20 -19.84 2.38 2.60
C SER A 20 -18.90 1.18 2.46
N LEU A 21 -19.46 -0.03 2.48
CA LEU A 21 -18.71 -1.29 2.33
C LEU A 21 -18.94 -1.94 0.96
N ASP A 22 -19.65 -1.27 0.05
CA ASP A 22 -19.86 -1.76 -1.31
C ASP A 22 -18.59 -1.55 -2.13
N PHE A 23 -17.76 -2.58 -2.18
CA PHE A 23 -16.54 -2.56 -2.98
C PHE A 23 -16.40 -3.84 -3.80
N PHE A 24 -16.72 -3.71 -5.08
CA PHE A 24 -16.22 -4.60 -6.13
C PHE A 24 -15.53 -3.83 -7.27
N ASN A 25 -15.49 -2.49 -7.31
CA ASN A 25 -14.67 -1.72 -8.27
C ASN A 25 -14.53 -2.30 -9.68
N GLU A 26 -15.64 -2.38 -10.42
CA GLU A 26 -15.70 -2.98 -11.77
C GLU A 26 -15.42 -4.50 -11.82
N GLU A 27 -15.57 -5.17 -10.69
CA GLU A 27 -15.53 -6.62 -10.54
C GLU A 27 -16.93 -7.17 -10.25
N TYR A 28 -17.07 -8.47 -10.46
CA TYR A 28 -18.28 -9.22 -10.16
C TYR A 28 -17.94 -10.62 -9.68
N LEU A 29 -18.93 -11.31 -9.10
CA LEU A 29 -18.79 -12.67 -8.62
C LEU A 29 -19.37 -13.69 -9.60
N ASP A 30 -18.56 -14.66 -9.99
CA ASP A 30 -18.96 -15.91 -10.64
C ASP A 30 -18.73 -17.09 -9.68
N GLY A 31 -19.76 -17.41 -8.89
CA GLY A 31 -19.66 -18.37 -7.78
C GLY A 31 -18.67 -17.89 -6.69
N LEU A 32 -17.59 -18.65 -6.48
CA LEU A 32 -16.48 -18.32 -5.58
C LEU A 32 -15.32 -17.60 -6.28
N THR A 33 -15.51 -17.18 -7.52
CA THR A 33 -14.50 -16.48 -8.31
C THR A 33 -14.85 -15.00 -8.42
N VAL A 34 -13.89 -14.13 -8.11
CA VAL A 34 -13.97 -12.70 -8.38
C VAL A 34 -13.40 -12.45 -9.77
N MET A 35 -14.17 -11.77 -10.61
CA MET A 35 -13.88 -11.49 -12.01
C MET A 35 -13.86 -9.98 -12.22
N SER A 36 -12.87 -9.45 -12.94
CA SER A 36 -12.91 -8.07 -13.44
C SER A 36 -13.54 -8.06 -14.84
N PHE A 37 -14.41 -7.08 -15.11
CA PHE A 37 -14.93 -6.89 -16.47
C PHE A 37 -13.78 -6.60 -17.45
N GLY A 38 -13.79 -7.26 -18.60
CA GLY A 38 -12.84 -6.99 -19.67
C GLY A 38 -13.06 -5.62 -20.30
N GLU A 39 -12.00 -4.83 -20.47
CA GLU A 39 -12.12 -3.55 -21.17
C GLU A 39 -12.42 -3.74 -22.66
N ARG A 40 -13.39 -2.97 -23.19
CA ARG A 40 -13.67 -2.78 -24.63
C ARG A 40 -13.82 -4.09 -25.43
N GLY A 41 -14.52 -5.07 -24.86
CA GLY A 41 -14.76 -6.37 -25.52
C GLY A 41 -13.62 -7.37 -25.39
N GLY A 42 -12.59 -7.05 -24.59
CA GLY A 42 -11.61 -8.02 -24.12
C GLY A 42 -12.25 -9.05 -23.17
N PRO A 43 -11.59 -10.20 -22.94
CA PRO A 43 -12.10 -11.21 -22.03
C PRO A 43 -12.03 -10.72 -20.58
N ASP A 44 -13.01 -11.14 -19.79
CA ASP A 44 -12.98 -10.98 -18.33
C ASP A 44 -11.79 -11.72 -17.74
N ARG A 45 -11.27 -11.20 -16.63
CA ARG A 45 -10.08 -11.76 -15.97
C ARG A 45 -10.43 -12.23 -14.57
N VAL A 46 -9.86 -13.36 -14.19
CA VAL A 46 -9.91 -13.83 -12.81
C VAL A 46 -9.04 -12.92 -11.95
N VAL A 47 -9.65 -12.26 -10.97
CA VAL A 47 -8.96 -11.48 -9.94
C VAL A 47 -8.61 -12.39 -8.77
N TYR A 48 -9.57 -13.18 -8.30
CA TYR A 48 -9.40 -14.04 -7.15
C TYR A 48 -10.25 -15.32 -7.26
N LYS A 49 -9.70 -16.46 -6.81
CA LYS A 49 -10.44 -17.73 -6.68
C LYS A 49 -10.49 -18.13 -5.23
N ALA A 50 -11.62 -17.91 -4.58
CA ALA A 50 -11.80 -18.29 -3.19
C ALA A 50 -11.93 -19.81 -3.06
N LYS A 51 -11.38 -20.35 -1.97
CA LYS A 51 -11.49 -21.78 -1.64
C LYS A 51 -12.91 -22.13 -1.18
N ASP A 52 -13.53 -21.21 -0.46
CA ASP A 52 -14.86 -21.30 0.13
C ASP A 52 -15.41 -19.88 0.39
N GLU A 53 -16.61 -19.79 0.97
CA GLU A 53 -17.25 -18.50 1.27
C GLU A 53 -16.56 -17.71 2.38
N GLU A 54 -15.85 -18.37 3.29
CA GLU A 54 -15.12 -17.69 4.37
C GLU A 54 -13.88 -17.00 3.80
N ASP A 55 -13.12 -17.70 2.96
CA ASP A 55 -11.98 -17.14 2.26
C ASP A 55 -12.37 -15.95 1.38
N LEU A 56 -13.52 -16.02 0.71
CA LEU A 56 -14.06 -14.91 -0.07
C LEU A 56 -14.43 -13.70 0.80
N ARG A 57 -15.03 -13.92 1.97
CA ARG A 57 -15.35 -12.85 2.94
C ARG A 57 -14.10 -12.14 3.44
N TRP A 58 -13.06 -12.91 3.76
CA TRP A 58 -11.79 -12.34 4.17
C TRP A 58 -11.09 -11.59 3.02
N TRP A 59 -11.15 -12.08 1.79
CA TRP A 59 -10.63 -11.37 0.62
C TRP A 59 -11.36 -10.04 0.43
N GLN A 60 -12.68 -10.04 0.59
CA GLN A 60 -13.48 -8.82 0.46
C GLN A 60 -13.17 -7.80 1.56
N LEU A 61 -13.04 -8.26 2.80
CA LEU A 61 -12.64 -7.39 3.92
C LEU A 61 -11.27 -6.76 3.68
N GLU A 62 -10.35 -7.50 3.06
CA GLU A 62 -9.01 -7.01 2.71
C GLU A 62 -9.07 -5.85 1.72
N GLN A 63 -9.92 -5.98 0.69
CA GLN A 63 -10.17 -4.89 -0.26
C GLN A 63 -10.73 -3.68 0.48
N ILE A 64 -11.81 -3.86 1.25
CA ILE A 64 -12.43 -2.78 2.04
C ILE A 64 -11.41 -2.05 2.92
N CYS A 65 -10.56 -2.77 3.66
CA CYS A 65 -9.51 -2.17 4.50
C CYS A 65 -8.53 -1.29 3.71
N SER A 66 -8.31 -1.59 2.43
CA SER A 66 -7.45 -0.79 1.57
C SER A 66 -8.11 0.52 1.10
N PHE A 67 -9.43 0.68 1.24
CA PHE A 67 -10.19 1.84 0.75
C PHE A 67 -10.78 2.74 1.84
N ILE A 68 -11.29 2.18 2.94
CA ILE A 68 -12.08 2.96 3.91
C ILE A 68 -11.22 3.75 4.91
N GLY A 69 -9.93 3.48 4.97
CA GLY A 69 -9.00 4.15 5.86
C GLY A 69 -8.56 5.51 5.33
N THR A 70 -8.34 6.47 6.23
CA THR A 70 -7.63 7.71 5.88
C THR A 70 -6.13 7.47 6.09
N PRO A 71 -5.30 7.53 5.04
CA PRO A 71 -3.86 7.38 5.19
C PRO A 71 -3.27 8.52 6.03
N ASP A 72 -2.27 8.19 6.85
CA ASP A 72 -1.54 9.19 7.65
C ASP A 72 -0.37 9.75 6.85
N HIS A 73 -0.51 10.99 6.38
CA HIS A 73 0.52 11.72 5.64
C HIS A 73 1.33 12.68 6.52
N SER A 74 1.29 12.52 7.85
CA SER A 74 2.03 13.40 8.77
C SER A 74 3.54 13.17 8.75
N LYS A 75 3.97 11.97 8.31
CA LYS A 75 5.40 11.61 8.22
C LYS A 75 6.13 12.43 7.18
N VAL A 76 7.31 12.89 7.55
CA VAL A 76 8.11 13.80 6.75
C VAL A 76 9.26 13.05 6.09
N TRP A 77 9.29 13.06 4.77
CA TRP A 77 10.36 12.48 3.97
C TRP A 77 11.48 13.49 3.76
N ARG A 78 12.73 13.03 3.75
CA ARG A 78 13.87 13.90 3.45
C ARG A 78 13.78 14.46 2.03
N TRP A 79 13.41 13.64 1.05
CA TRP A 79 13.41 14.05 -0.35
C TRP A 79 12.01 13.98 -0.96
N TYR A 80 11.59 15.07 -1.58
CA TYR A 80 10.34 15.16 -2.33
C TYR A 80 10.63 15.38 -3.82
N ARG A 81 10.01 14.57 -4.69
CA ARG A 81 10.11 14.73 -6.15
C ARG A 81 9.22 15.89 -6.58
N ASP A 82 9.81 16.94 -7.11
CA ASP A 82 9.06 18.14 -7.51
C ASP A 82 8.59 18.05 -8.96
N HIS A 83 9.52 17.99 -9.92
CA HIS A 83 9.22 17.87 -11.35
C HIS A 83 10.42 17.31 -12.12
N VAL A 84 10.26 17.15 -13.44
CA VAL A 84 11.32 16.69 -14.35
C VAL A 84 11.84 17.86 -15.17
N GLU A 85 13.16 18.09 -15.16
CA GLU A 85 13.89 19.03 -16.02
C GLU A 85 14.92 18.26 -16.86
N ASP A 86 14.97 18.53 -18.17
CA ASP A 86 15.89 17.89 -19.11
C ASP A 86 15.95 16.34 -19.01
N GLY A 87 14.83 15.71 -18.65
CA GLY A 87 14.71 14.25 -18.51
C GLY A 87 15.17 13.69 -17.16
N HIS A 88 15.49 14.55 -16.18
CA HIS A 88 15.90 14.16 -14.84
C HIS A 88 14.95 14.72 -13.78
N TRP A 89 14.73 13.95 -12.71
CA TRP A 89 13.95 14.42 -11.57
C TRP A 89 14.71 15.49 -10.80
N THR A 90 13.97 16.49 -10.36
CA THR A 90 14.40 17.58 -9.50
C THR A 90 13.72 17.45 -8.14
N TYR A 91 14.46 17.77 -7.07
CA TYR A 91 14.08 17.45 -5.70
C TYR A 91 14.10 18.65 -4.76
N ILE A 92 13.23 18.58 -3.74
CA ILE A 92 13.30 19.43 -2.55
C ILE A 92 13.84 18.58 -1.40
N GLU A 93 14.81 19.11 -0.66
CA GLU A 93 15.33 18.51 0.58
C GLU A 93 14.65 19.11 1.81
N ARG A 94 14.29 18.26 2.77
CA ARG A 94 13.90 18.68 4.12
C ARG A 94 15.04 18.43 5.09
N ARG A 95 15.34 19.41 5.95
CA ARG A 95 16.35 19.24 7.01
C ARG A 95 15.86 18.42 8.20
N HIS A 96 14.57 18.53 8.52
CA HIS A 96 13.92 17.73 9.55
C HIS A 96 13.02 16.72 8.86
N TYR A 97 13.30 15.44 9.09
CA TYR A 97 12.61 14.33 8.46
C TYR A 97 12.47 13.16 9.43
N ASP A 98 11.43 12.36 9.21
CA ASP A 98 11.22 11.06 9.84
C ASP A 98 11.95 9.95 9.06
N TYR A 99 12.00 10.08 7.72
CA TYR A 99 12.60 9.08 6.82
C TYR A 99 13.69 9.70 5.96
N ASN A 100 14.88 9.08 5.93
CA ASN A 100 16.02 9.44 5.10
C ASN A 100 15.90 8.86 3.66
N ALA A 101 14.69 8.95 3.10
CA ALA A 101 14.32 8.37 1.82
C ALA A 101 13.62 9.40 0.91
N ILE A 102 13.42 9.00 -0.35
CA ILE A 102 12.54 9.70 -1.28
C ILE A 102 11.09 9.34 -0.96
N GLU A 103 10.18 10.31 -1.06
CA GLU A 103 8.77 10.08 -0.78
C GLU A 103 8.20 8.87 -1.54
N ASP A 104 7.68 7.92 -0.76
CA ASP A 104 6.89 6.81 -1.26
C ASP A 104 5.42 7.00 -0.85
N SER A 105 4.60 7.41 -1.83
CA SER A 105 3.18 7.67 -1.62
C SER A 105 2.36 6.43 -1.27
N ARG A 106 2.92 5.22 -1.43
CA ARG A 106 2.26 3.95 -1.08
C ARG A 106 2.26 3.71 0.42
N LEU A 107 3.31 4.12 1.14
CA LEU A 107 3.53 3.80 2.55
C LEU A 107 2.32 4.18 3.43
N PRO A 108 1.78 5.41 3.37
CA PRO A 108 0.61 5.78 4.19
C PRO A 108 -0.61 4.86 3.98
N GLY A 109 -0.86 4.46 2.74
CA GLY A 109 -1.96 3.57 2.37
C GLY A 109 -1.73 2.16 2.91
N PHE A 110 -0.52 1.63 2.76
CA PHE A 110 -0.14 0.32 3.29
C PHE A 110 -0.24 0.26 4.81
N GLU A 111 0.27 1.26 5.54
CA GLU A 111 0.15 1.30 7.00
C GLU A 111 -1.31 1.33 7.45
N CYS A 112 -2.12 2.18 6.81
CA CYS A 112 -3.52 2.31 7.16
C CYS A 112 -4.25 0.98 6.95
N SER A 113 -4.06 0.36 5.79
CA SER A 113 -4.64 -0.93 5.44
C SER A 113 -4.23 -2.04 6.44
N LEU A 114 -2.93 -2.15 6.76
CA LEU A 114 -2.42 -3.13 7.73
C LEU A 114 -2.95 -2.92 9.15
N ARG A 115 -3.09 -1.66 9.61
CA ARG A 115 -3.69 -1.34 10.92
C ARG A 115 -5.16 -1.77 10.99
N LEU A 116 -5.91 -1.59 9.90
CA LEU A 116 -7.31 -2.01 9.83
C LEU A 116 -7.43 -3.53 9.81
N MET A 117 -6.59 -4.21 9.03
CA MET A 117 -6.56 -5.67 9.01
C MET A 117 -6.17 -6.26 10.37
N HIS A 118 -5.20 -5.66 11.08
CA HIS A 118 -4.75 -6.14 12.39
C HIS A 118 -5.88 -6.23 13.42
N PHE A 119 -6.95 -5.44 13.29
CA PHE A 119 -8.09 -5.47 14.20
C PHE A 119 -8.93 -6.74 14.08
N GLY A 120 -9.17 -7.23 12.87
CA GLY A 120 -10.17 -8.27 12.60
C GLY A 120 -9.62 -9.54 11.94
N PHE A 121 -8.41 -9.50 11.37
CA PHE A 121 -7.88 -10.63 10.60
C PHE A 121 -7.28 -11.71 11.50
N PRO A 122 -7.34 -12.98 11.06
CA PRO A 122 -6.48 -14.03 11.59
C PRO A 122 -5.00 -13.62 11.48
N SER A 123 -4.24 -13.89 12.55
CA SER A 123 -2.83 -13.46 12.66
C SER A 123 -1.94 -13.94 11.51
N ASP A 124 -2.15 -15.17 11.01
CA ASP A 124 -1.41 -15.74 9.89
C ASP A 124 -1.71 -15.04 8.57
N ARG A 125 -2.97 -14.65 8.34
CA ARG A 125 -3.39 -13.89 7.17
C ARG A 125 -2.84 -12.46 7.21
N TRP A 126 -2.89 -11.83 8.38
CA TRP A 126 -2.31 -10.50 8.58
C TRP A 126 -0.79 -10.51 8.34
N GLU A 127 -0.05 -11.46 8.92
CA GLU A 127 1.40 -11.60 8.71
C GLU A 127 1.76 -11.86 7.24
N LYS A 128 0.92 -12.59 6.50
CA LYS A 128 1.11 -12.76 5.06
C LYS A 128 1.00 -11.43 4.31
N LYS A 129 0.05 -10.56 4.69
CA LYS A 129 -0.12 -9.23 4.10
C LYS A 129 1.00 -8.28 4.49
N VAL A 130 1.47 -8.32 5.74
CA VAL A 130 2.68 -7.58 6.17
C VAL A 130 3.87 -7.93 5.28
N LYS A 131 4.14 -9.23 5.06
CA LYS A 131 5.24 -9.68 4.20
C LYS A 131 5.08 -9.23 2.75
N GLU A 132 3.87 -9.26 2.21
CA GLU A 132 3.57 -8.79 0.86
C GLU A 132 3.87 -7.30 0.71
N TYR A 133 3.39 -6.46 1.62
CA TYR A 133 3.62 -5.01 1.56
C TYR A 133 5.07 -4.64 1.83
N VAL A 134 5.75 -5.34 2.75
CA VAL A 134 7.21 -5.19 2.94
C VAL A 134 7.96 -5.53 1.65
N ALA A 135 7.56 -6.59 0.93
CA ALA A 135 8.19 -6.92 -0.35
C ALA A 135 7.94 -5.85 -1.41
N LEU A 136 6.74 -5.28 -1.47
CA LEU A 136 6.40 -4.19 -2.40
C LEU A 136 7.15 -2.88 -2.10
N MET A 137 7.30 -2.54 -0.81
CA MET A 137 8.09 -1.38 -0.38
C MET A 137 9.57 -1.55 -0.74
N ASN A 138 10.10 -2.77 -0.64
CA ASN A 138 11.49 -3.08 -0.96
C ASN A 138 11.73 -3.45 -2.43
N TYR A 139 10.71 -3.44 -3.28
CA TYR A 139 10.83 -3.89 -4.67
C TYR A 139 11.89 -3.12 -5.47
N TRP A 140 12.09 -1.84 -5.14
CA TRP A 140 13.05 -0.96 -5.79
C TRP A 140 14.40 -0.88 -5.07
N TYR A 141 14.67 -1.71 -4.08
CA TYR A 141 15.89 -1.65 -3.27
C TYR A 141 16.70 -2.94 -3.39
N GLU A 142 18.01 -2.83 -3.61
CA GLU A 142 18.90 -4.01 -3.69
C GLU A 142 19.02 -4.74 -2.35
N VAL A 143 18.97 -3.98 -1.26
CA VAL A 143 19.02 -4.47 0.12
C VAL A 143 17.76 -3.98 0.82
N PRO A 144 17.15 -4.78 1.72
CA PRO A 144 16.00 -4.33 2.49
C PRO A 144 16.21 -2.96 3.15
N HIS A 145 15.35 -2.02 2.80
CA HIS A 145 15.29 -0.66 3.29
C HIS A 145 14.12 -0.46 4.26
N TRP A 146 13.01 -1.17 4.03
CA TRP A 146 11.80 -1.11 4.85
C TRP A 146 11.58 -2.42 5.61
N ASP A 147 11.20 -2.31 6.88
CA ASP A 147 10.52 -3.39 7.63
C ASP A 147 9.26 -2.82 8.28
N TYR A 148 8.44 -3.69 8.87
CA TYR A 148 7.21 -3.33 9.54
C TYR A 148 7.31 -3.60 11.04
N ASP A 149 7.20 -2.55 11.84
CA ASP A 149 7.09 -2.66 13.29
C ASP A 149 5.70 -3.19 13.65
N ARG A 150 5.65 -4.44 14.12
CA ARG A 150 4.39 -5.10 14.51
C ARG A 150 3.79 -4.56 15.81
N GLU A 151 4.61 -3.98 16.68
CA GLU A 151 4.13 -3.43 17.95
C GLU A 151 3.49 -2.05 17.72
N ASN A 152 4.15 -1.22 16.91
CA ASN A 152 3.67 0.14 16.60
C ASN A 152 2.81 0.23 15.34
N LEU A 153 2.67 -0.87 14.59
CA LEU A 153 1.87 -0.99 13.37
C LEU A 153 2.24 0.07 12.33
N CYS A 154 3.53 0.24 12.06
CA CYS A 154 4.07 1.20 11.10
C CYS A 154 5.29 0.64 10.36
N PHE A 155 5.60 1.19 9.20
CA PHE A 155 6.87 0.93 8.54
C PHE A 155 7.99 1.66 9.26
N ILE A 156 9.17 1.05 9.23
CA ILE A 156 10.41 1.63 9.74
C ILE A 156 11.50 1.49 8.68
N GLU A 157 12.33 2.52 8.61
CA GLU A 157 13.54 2.51 7.80
C GLU A 157 14.63 1.74 8.54
N ILE A 158 15.26 0.76 7.87
CA ILE A 158 16.23 -0.17 8.47
C ILE A 158 17.63 -0.12 7.82
N SER A 159 17.81 0.62 6.73
CA SER A 159 19.10 0.79 6.06
C SER A 159 19.15 2.09 5.27
N ASP A 160 20.33 2.52 4.83
CA ASP A 160 20.50 3.67 3.92
C ASP A 160 20.51 3.25 2.43
N SER A 161 19.92 2.10 2.08
CA SER A 161 19.87 1.63 0.69
C SER A 161 19.16 2.64 -0.21
N ARG A 162 19.62 2.75 -1.46
CA ARG A 162 19.01 3.62 -2.48
C ARG A 162 18.11 2.83 -3.42
N GLU A 163 17.14 3.53 -4.01
CA GLU A 163 16.27 2.96 -5.04
C GLU A 163 17.07 2.70 -6.34
N HIS A 164 16.74 1.63 -7.05
CA HIS A 164 17.16 1.40 -8.43
C HIS A 164 16.04 1.78 -9.41
N ASP A 165 16.41 2.08 -10.66
CA ASP A 165 15.43 2.37 -11.73
C ASP A 165 14.67 1.12 -12.20
N ASP A 166 13.74 1.31 -13.13
CA ASP A 166 12.99 0.26 -13.83
C ASP A 166 13.89 -0.73 -14.62
N HIS A 167 15.17 -0.43 -14.75
CA HIS A 167 16.18 -1.25 -15.41
C HIS A 167 17.16 -1.91 -14.43
N GLY A 168 16.93 -1.77 -13.12
CA GLY A 168 17.78 -2.34 -12.07
C GLY A 168 19.14 -1.66 -11.93
N ASN A 169 19.33 -0.47 -12.51
CA ASN A 169 20.52 0.33 -12.24
C ASN A 169 20.30 1.07 -10.92
N ILE A 170 21.22 0.94 -9.97
CA ILE A 170 21.25 1.84 -8.81
C ILE A 170 21.41 3.26 -9.36
N VAL A 171 20.35 4.05 -9.22
CA VAL A 171 20.42 5.48 -9.50
C VAL A 171 20.51 6.17 -8.16
N GLU A 172 21.67 6.77 -7.89
CA GLU A 172 21.83 7.61 -6.71
C GLU A 172 21.04 8.92 -6.93
N GLU A 173 19.73 8.88 -6.64
CA GLU A 173 18.91 10.07 -6.53
C GLU A 173 18.74 10.45 -5.05
N PRO A 174 18.81 11.74 -4.70
CA PRO A 174 19.09 12.87 -5.59
C PRO A 174 20.57 13.00 -5.96
N ARG A 175 20.87 13.18 -7.25
CA ARG A 175 22.24 13.48 -7.73
C ARG A 175 22.71 14.89 -7.32
N PRO A 176 24.04 15.13 -7.26
CA PRO A 176 24.56 16.49 -7.12
C PRO A 176 23.99 17.43 -8.19
N GLY A 177 23.34 18.50 -7.74
CA GLY A 177 22.73 19.50 -8.61
C GLY A 177 21.24 19.30 -8.92
N SER A 178 20.62 18.17 -8.54
CA SER A 178 19.17 17.97 -8.70
C SER A 178 18.33 18.52 -7.55
N VAL A 179 18.96 18.96 -6.47
CA VAL A 179 18.30 19.61 -5.33
C VAL A 179 18.15 21.10 -5.62
N ILE A 180 16.92 21.56 -5.82
CA ILE A 180 16.61 22.98 -6.13
C ILE A 180 16.31 23.83 -4.89
N GLY A 181 16.05 23.19 -3.76
CA GLY A 181 15.72 23.89 -2.53
C GLY A 181 15.88 23.02 -1.30
N ILE A 182 16.23 23.65 -0.19
CA ILE A 182 16.28 23.05 1.13
C ILE A 182 15.29 23.80 2.01
N ILE A 183 14.36 23.07 2.62
CA ILE A 183 13.35 23.61 3.53
C ILE A 183 13.52 23.04 4.94
N ASP A 184 13.15 23.84 5.94
CA ASP A 184 13.20 23.46 7.36
C ASP A 184 11.98 22.65 7.80
#